data_AF-A0AA96GM81-F1
#
_entry.id   AF-A0AA96GM81-F1
#
_cell.length_a   1.000
_cell.length_b   1.000
_cell.length_c   1.000
_cell.angle_alpha   90.00
_cell.angle_beta   90.00
_cell.angle_gamma   90.00
#
_symmetry.space_group_name_H-M   'P 1'
#
loop_
_entity.id
_entity.type
_entity.pdbx_description
1 polymer ?
#
loop_
_entity_poly.entity_id
_entity_poly.type
_entity_poly.pdbx_seq_one_letter_code
_entity_poly.pdbx_strand_id
1 'polypeptide(L)'
;MLVKSGEHVHLAQLLQFMVLGEQLAHDCAKAQATLVKEPGLQRFLAGQAKQEGRHAVIFQWAIRCLAPRGPHSLVISHQMNQYRRLIMSALTRGDLAESLLAEQIILEGLGQAILQRLETGLLKRGAPFRKLRQILLQQEEAHHGFGIRTLQRMLNDGHTSIDHLRDLAPAYLELGKALLFSAQDSFYFIQEDPHEYWKDFQHGLPEWLREHPHGSPFLPKDLYVAR
;
A
#
# COMPACT_ATOMS: atom_id res chain seq x y z
N MET A 1 -13.89 -12.00 -21.44
CA MET A 1 -13.13 -10.90 -20.82
C MET A 1 -13.60 -9.61 -21.49
N LEU A 2 -14.46 -8.83 -20.84
CA LEU A 2 -14.97 -7.55 -21.38
C LEU A 2 -13.99 -6.42 -21.00
N VAL A 3 -12.76 -6.53 -21.51
CA VAL A 3 -11.75 -5.47 -21.49
C VAL A 3 -11.67 -5.02 -22.94
N LYS A 4 -11.97 -3.75 -23.23
CA LYS A 4 -11.94 -3.25 -24.60
C LYS A 4 -10.51 -3.35 -25.15
N SER A 5 -10.38 -3.41 -26.47
CA SER A 5 -9.06 -3.39 -27.11
C SER A 5 -8.28 -2.15 -26.63
N GLY A 6 -7.08 -2.35 -26.06
CA GLY A 6 -6.23 -1.31 -25.47
C GLY A 6 -6.28 -1.20 -23.94
N GLU A 7 -7.40 -1.52 -23.29
CA GLU A 7 -7.56 -1.38 -21.82
C GLU A 7 -6.69 -2.39 -21.04
N HIS A 8 -6.33 -3.51 -21.67
CA HIS A 8 -5.55 -4.58 -21.06
C HIS A 8 -4.11 -4.15 -20.70
N VAL A 9 -3.52 -3.22 -21.45
CA VAL A 9 -2.18 -2.70 -21.15
C VAL A 9 -2.21 -1.81 -19.91
N HIS A 10 -3.20 -0.92 -19.80
CA HIS A 10 -3.37 -0.04 -18.64
C HIS A 10 -3.77 -0.80 -17.38
N LEU A 11 -4.62 -1.82 -17.51
CA LEU A 11 -4.90 -2.72 -16.39
C LEU A 11 -3.65 -3.48 -15.96
N ALA A 12 -2.83 -3.96 -16.91
CA ALA A 12 -1.55 -4.61 -16.59
C ALA A 12 -0.58 -3.63 -15.89
N GLN A 13 -0.61 -2.34 -16.23
CA GLN A 13 0.18 -1.32 -15.56
C GLN A 13 -0.28 -1.07 -14.11
N LEU A 14 -1.59 -1.01 -13.87
CA LEU A 14 -2.14 -0.95 -12.51
C LEU A 14 -1.82 -2.21 -11.70
N LEU A 15 -1.86 -3.38 -12.30
CA LEU A 15 -1.46 -4.61 -11.60
C LEU A 15 0.04 -4.62 -11.31
N GLN A 16 0.87 -4.04 -12.18
CA GLN A 16 2.31 -3.90 -11.93
C GLN A 16 2.59 -2.99 -10.72
N PHE A 17 1.76 -1.95 -10.52
CA PHE A 17 1.77 -1.14 -9.30
C PHE A 17 1.48 -2.00 -8.07
N MET A 18 0.40 -2.79 -8.10
CA MET A 18 0.04 -3.68 -7.00
C MET A 18 1.17 -4.65 -6.67
N VAL A 19 1.78 -5.31 -7.68
CA VAL A 19 2.93 -6.22 -7.48
C VAL A 19 4.06 -5.57 -6.69
N LEU A 20 4.36 -4.30 -6.96
CA LEU A 20 5.43 -3.59 -6.25
C LEU A 20 5.05 -3.30 -4.80
N GLY A 21 3.78 -2.96 -4.56
CA GLY A 21 3.22 -2.83 -3.20
C GLY A 21 3.32 -4.15 -2.43
N GLU A 22 2.83 -5.24 -3.00
CA GLU A 22 2.89 -6.59 -2.41
C GLU A 22 4.31 -7.02 -2.06
N GLN A 23 5.27 -6.74 -2.94
CA GLN A 23 6.66 -7.08 -2.69
C GLN A 23 7.25 -6.25 -1.54
N LEU A 24 6.85 -4.98 -1.41
CA LEU A 24 7.28 -4.14 -0.31
C LEU A 24 6.64 -4.60 1.01
N ALA A 25 5.34 -4.87 1.01
CA ALA A 25 4.62 -5.41 2.16
C ALA A 25 5.19 -6.75 2.61
N HIS A 26 5.48 -7.67 1.67
CA HIS A 26 6.18 -8.92 1.95
C HIS A 26 7.49 -8.71 2.74
N ASP A 27 8.36 -7.86 2.20
CA ASP A 27 9.67 -7.61 2.79
C ASP A 27 9.53 -6.93 4.16
N CYS A 28 8.58 -5.99 4.29
CA CYS A 28 8.29 -5.27 5.52
C CYS A 28 7.74 -6.20 6.61
N ALA A 29 6.62 -6.88 6.36
CA ALA A 29 6.01 -7.81 7.32
C ALA A 29 7.02 -8.87 7.79
N LYS A 30 7.86 -9.37 6.88
CA LYS A 30 8.92 -10.32 7.23
C LYS A 30 9.95 -9.71 8.19
N ALA A 31 10.37 -8.46 7.96
CA ALA A 31 11.29 -7.77 8.85
C ALA A 31 10.64 -7.42 10.20
N GLN A 32 9.41 -6.91 10.22
CA GLN A 32 8.65 -6.63 11.45
C GLN A 32 8.49 -7.89 12.31
N ALA A 33 8.26 -9.06 11.69
CA ALA A 33 8.17 -10.34 12.39
C ALA A 33 9.45 -10.69 13.18
N THR A 34 10.60 -10.14 12.80
CA THR A 34 11.87 -10.31 13.54
C THR A 34 12.06 -9.29 14.66
N LEU A 35 11.37 -8.14 14.61
CA LEU A 35 11.44 -7.08 15.61
C LEU A 35 10.49 -7.33 16.80
N VAL A 36 9.36 -7.99 16.55
CA VAL A 36 8.37 -8.26 17.60
C VAL A 36 8.77 -9.44 18.49
N LYS A 37 8.55 -9.29 19.80
CA LYS A 37 8.76 -10.37 20.79
C LYS A 37 7.48 -11.15 21.10
N GLU A 38 6.31 -10.56 20.87
CA GLU A 38 5.03 -11.21 21.14
C GLU A 38 4.76 -12.32 20.12
N PRO A 39 4.62 -13.60 20.54
CA PRO A 39 4.45 -14.72 19.60
C PRO A 39 3.17 -14.62 18.74
N GLY A 40 2.14 -13.92 19.22
CA GLY A 40 0.93 -13.65 18.46
C GLY A 40 1.21 -12.74 17.26
N LEU A 41 1.83 -11.58 17.51
CA LEU A 41 2.19 -10.61 16.48
C LEU A 41 3.18 -11.21 15.48
N GLN A 42 4.19 -11.93 15.97
CA GLN A 42 5.18 -12.58 15.11
C GLN A 42 4.52 -13.55 14.12
N ARG A 43 3.60 -14.40 14.61
CA ARG A 43 2.87 -15.35 13.76
C ARG A 43 1.98 -14.65 12.74
N PHE A 44 1.31 -13.57 13.13
CA PHE A 44 0.49 -12.79 12.21
C PHE A 44 1.34 -12.21 11.08
N LEU A 45 2.41 -11.48 11.41
CA LEU A 45 3.29 -10.82 10.45
C LEU A 45 4.02 -11.82 9.53
N ALA A 46 4.48 -12.96 10.07
CA ALA A 46 5.04 -14.03 9.25
C ALA A 46 3.98 -14.68 8.32
N GLY A 47 2.72 -14.71 8.75
CA GLY A 47 1.59 -15.13 7.94
C GLY A 47 1.28 -14.14 6.82
N GLN A 48 1.23 -12.85 7.15
CA GLN A 48 1.04 -11.75 6.21
C GLN A 48 2.13 -11.76 5.14
N ALA A 49 3.41 -11.81 5.52
CA ALA A 49 4.51 -11.88 4.54
C ALA A 49 4.30 -13.03 3.52
N LYS A 50 3.81 -14.20 3.96
CA LYS A 50 3.50 -15.30 3.03
C LYS A 50 2.31 -15.01 2.13
N GLN A 51 1.33 -14.24 2.59
CA GLN A 51 0.16 -13.83 1.83
C GLN A 51 0.57 -12.83 0.74
N GLU A 52 1.33 -11.78 1.06
CA GLU A 52 1.74 -10.77 0.07
C GLU A 52 2.62 -11.38 -1.01
N GLY A 53 3.50 -12.30 -0.62
CA GLY A 53 4.31 -13.06 -1.59
C GLY A 53 3.45 -13.85 -2.58
N ARG A 54 2.28 -14.36 -2.16
CA ARG A 54 1.32 -15.04 -3.04
C ARG A 54 0.52 -14.05 -3.88
N HIS A 55 0.12 -12.91 -3.31
CA HIS A 55 -0.57 -11.85 -4.03
C HIS A 55 0.26 -11.32 -5.19
N ALA A 56 1.55 -11.04 -4.93
CA ALA A 56 2.50 -10.63 -5.96
C ALA A 56 2.55 -11.63 -7.12
N VAL A 57 2.58 -12.94 -6.83
CA VAL A 57 2.58 -14.00 -7.86
C VAL A 57 1.27 -14.02 -8.65
N ILE A 58 0.13 -13.88 -7.96
CA ILE A 58 -1.20 -13.84 -8.59
C ILE A 58 -1.30 -12.64 -9.55
N PHE A 59 -0.88 -11.45 -9.11
CA PHE A 59 -0.90 -10.26 -9.94
C PHE A 59 0.07 -10.37 -11.11
N GLN A 60 1.28 -10.90 -10.91
CA GLN A 60 2.22 -11.17 -12.02
C GLN A 60 1.64 -12.12 -13.06
N TRP A 61 0.92 -13.16 -12.63
CA TRP A 61 0.24 -14.06 -13.55
C TRP A 61 -0.88 -13.34 -14.32
N ALA A 62 -1.68 -12.51 -13.65
CA ALA A 62 -2.71 -11.71 -14.29
C ALA A 62 -2.12 -10.72 -15.33
N ILE A 63 -0.98 -10.08 -15.03
CA ILE A 63 -0.25 -9.21 -15.96
C ILE A 63 0.15 -9.98 -17.23
N ARG A 64 0.73 -11.18 -17.08
CA ARG A 64 1.14 -12.01 -18.23
C ARG A 64 -0.04 -12.42 -19.11
N CYS A 65 -1.20 -12.68 -18.51
CA CYS A 65 -2.43 -12.99 -19.25
C CYS A 65 -2.99 -11.77 -20.00
N LEU A 66 -2.90 -10.58 -19.41
CA LEU A 66 -3.44 -9.34 -19.99
C LEU A 66 -2.52 -8.72 -21.05
N ALA A 67 -1.21 -8.74 -20.81
CA ALA A 67 -0.20 -8.10 -21.66
C ALA A 67 0.99 -9.07 -21.87
N PRO A 68 0.84 -10.13 -22.68
CA PRO A 68 1.87 -11.17 -22.85
C PRO A 68 3.17 -10.65 -23.50
N ARG A 69 3.10 -9.53 -24.24
CA ARG A 69 4.28 -8.83 -24.80
C ARG A 69 4.93 -7.84 -23.83
N GLY A 70 4.45 -7.82 -22.58
CA GLY A 70 4.94 -6.99 -21.49
C GLY A 70 4.40 -5.55 -21.54
N PRO A 71 3.98 -4.96 -20.40
CA PRO A 71 3.75 -3.53 -20.32
C PRO A 71 5.08 -2.78 -20.46
N HIS A 72 5.10 -1.62 -21.11
CA HIS A 72 6.25 -0.73 -21.06
C HIS A 72 6.55 -0.36 -19.60
N SER A 73 7.84 -0.37 -19.23
CA SER A 73 8.35 -0.07 -17.89
C SER A 73 7.73 1.20 -17.31
N LEU A 74 7.16 1.09 -16.11
CA LEU A 74 6.47 2.20 -15.45
C LEU A 74 7.44 3.14 -14.70
N VAL A 75 7.10 4.43 -14.72
CA VAL A 75 7.73 5.53 -13.95
C VAL A 75 7.60 5.32 -12.43
N ILE A 76 6.70 4.42 -12.00
CA ILE A 76 6.38 4.01 -10.63
C ILE A 76 7.61 3.64 -9.77
N SER A 77 8.73 3.24 -10.39
CA SER A 77 9.90 2.77 -9.66
C SER A 77 10.52 3.82 -8.72
N HIS A 78 10.50 5.13 -9.05
CA HIS A 78 11.22 6.12 -8.25
C HIS A 78 10.55 6.34 -6.89
N GLN A 79 9.25 6.65 -6.87
CA GLN A 79 8.49 6.88 -5.66
C GLN A 79 8.41 5.62 -4.81
N MET A 80 8.26 4.44 -5.44
CA MET A 80 8.24 3.17 -4.72
C MET A 80 9.58 2.90 -4.04
N ASN A 81 10.69 3.20 -4.72
CA ASN A 81 12.02 3.08 -4.14
C ASN A 81 12.25 4.08 -3.01
N GLN A 82 11.71 5.30 -3.08
CA GLN A 82 11.73 6.26 -1.97
C GLN A 82 10.95 5.73 -0.76
N TYR A 83 9.73 5.24 -0.98
CA TYR A 83 8.89 4.65 0.06
C TYR A 83 9.60 3.48 0.73
N ARG A 84 10.11 2.54 -0.08
CA ARG A 84 10.90 1.39 0.36
C ARG A 84 12.10 1.81 1.22
N ARG A 85 12.84 2.86 0.82
CA ARG A 85 13.98 3.34 1.61
C ARG A 85 13.56 3.86 2.99
N LEU A 86 12.47 4.62 3.07
CA LEU A 86 11.99 5.15 4.36
C LEU A 86 11.62 4.01 5.31
N ILE A 87 10.78 3.08 4.85
CA ILE A 87 10.32 1.98 5.70
C ILE A 87 11.45 1.01 6.09
N MET A 88 12.38 0.71 5.17
CA MET A 88 13.56 -0.11 5.50
C MET A 88 14.50 0.60 6.47
N SER A 89 14.59 1.93 6.41
CA SER A 89 15.34 2.73 7.37
C SER A 89 14.70 2.66 8.76
N ALA A 90 13.38 2.76 8.86
CA ALA A 90 12.64 2.57 10.12
C ALA A 90 12.90 1.18 10.72
N LEU A 91 12.78 0.13 9.91
CA LEU A 91 13.05 -1.25 10.31
C LEU A 91 14.50 -1.45 10.79
N THR A 92 15.48 -0.84 10.11
CA THR A 92 16.89 -0.90 10.50
C THR A 92 17.14 -0.22 11.85
N ARG A 93 16.42 0.85 12.17
CA ARG A 93 16.44 1.50 13.49
C ARG A 93 15.68 0.72 14.56
N GLY A 94 14.99 -0.36 14.21
CA GLY A 94 14.09 -1.08 15.11
C GLY A 94 12.82 -0.31 15.44
N ASP A 95 12.45 0.69 14.63
CA ASP A 95 11.25 1.50 14.84
C ASP A 95 10.02 0.75 14.30
N LEU A 96 9.47 -0.09 15.18
CA LEU A 96 8.28 -0.87 14.85
C LEU A 96 7.07 0.04 14.61
N ALA A 97 6.91 1.12 15.38
CA ALA A 97 5.74 1.98 15.28
C ALA A 97 5.68 2.70 13.92
N GLU A 98 6.80 3.27 13.48
CA GLU A 98 6.92 3.88 12.16
C GLU A 98 6.70 2.84 11.05
N SER A 99 7.26 1.64 11.18
CA SER A 99 7.08 0.61 10.16
C SER A 99 5.63 0.13 10.03
N LEU A 100 4.90 0.01 11.14
CA LEU A 100 3.47 -0.36 11.15
C LEU A 100 2.60 0.78 10.60
N LEU A 101 2.94 2.04 10.91
CA LEU A 101 2.28 3.20 10.31
C LEU A 101 2.44 3.19 8.78
N ALA A 102 3.67 3.00 8.30
CA ALA A 102 3.97 3.03 6.88
C ALA A 102 3.31 1.86 6.12
N GLU A 103 3.58 0.62 6.51
CA GLU A 103 3.03 -0.52 5.78
C GLU A 103 1.57 -0.79 6.17
N GLN A 104 1.29 -1.20 7.39
CA GLN A 104 -0.06 -1.66 7.76
C GLN A 104 -1.14 -0.58 7.67
N ILE A 105 -0.84 0.70 7.92
CA ILE A 105 -1.87 1.74 7.88
C ILE A 105 -1.92 2.43 6.51
N ILE A 106 -0.77 2.87 5.99
CA ILE A 106 -0.74 3.67 4.76
C ILE A 106 -0.72 2.77 3.52
N LEU A 107 0.18 1.80 3.43
CA LEU A 107 0.32 0.97 2.22
C LEU A 107 -0.85 -0.01 2.06
N GLU A 108 -1.15 -0.80 3.10
CA GLU A 108 -2.29 -1.74 3.10
C GLU A 108 -3.63 -0.98 3.01
N GLY A 109 -3.76 0.17 3.69
CA GLY A 109 -4.95 1.00 3.58
C GLY A 109 -5.18 1.51 2.15
N LEU A 110 -4.10 1.89 1.44
CA LEU A 110 -4.18 2.30 0.04
C LEU A 110 -4.48 1.11 -0.88
N GLY A 111 -3.83 -0.04 -0.66
CA GLY A 111 -4.09 -1.30 -1.37
C GLY A 111 -5.56 -1.73 -1.24
N GLN A 112 -6.08 -1.73 -0.02
CA GLN A 112 -7.48 -1.98 0.30
C GLN A 112 -8.41 -1.03 -0.46
N ALA A 113 -8.19 0.30 -0.42
CA ALA A 113 -9.03 1.27 -1.13
C ALA A 113 -9.04 1.01 -2.65
N ILE A 114 -7.87 0.70 -3.23
CA ILE A 114 -7.73 0.32 -4.64
C ILE A 114 -8.51 -0.94 -4.96
N LEU A 115 -8.33 -2.00 -4.19
CA LEU A 115 -8.97 -3.28 -4.45
C LEU A 115 -10.49 -3.24 -4.25
N GLN A 116 -10.99 -2.50 -3.25
CA GLN A 116 -12.44 -2.34 -3.02
C GLN A 116 -13.14 -1.65 -4.20
N ARG A 117 -12.56 -0.55 -4.68
CA ARG A 117 -13.15 0.21 -5.78
C ARG A 117 -13.01 -0.53 -7.11
N LEU A 118 -11.86 -1.15 -7.36
CA LEU A 118 -11.68 -2.03 -8.52
C LEU A 118 -12.65 -3.21 -8.51
N GLU A 119 -12.91 -3.85 -7.35
CA GLU A 119 -13.90 -4.93 -7.25
C GLU A 119 -15.29 -4.45 -7.63
N THR A 120 -15.68 -3.24 -7.20
CA THR A 120 -16.96 -2.62 -7.58
C THR A 120 -17.06 -2.44 -9.10
N GLY A 121 -15.99 -1.97 -9.74
CA GLY A 121 -15.90 -1.86 -11.20
C GLY A 121 -15.95 -3.23 -11.92
N LEU A 122 -15.22 -4.22 -11.41
CA LEU A 122 -15.14 -5.57 -11.97
C LEU A 122 -16.44 -6.37 -11.84
N LEU A 123 -17.17 -6.21 -10.72
CA LEU A 123 -18.48 -6.82 -10.53
C LEU A 123 -19.50 -6.30 -11.53
N LYS A 124 -19.54 -4.97 -11.77
CA LYS A 124 -20.40 -4.35 -12.80
C LYS A 124 -20.14 -4.91 -14.20
N ARG A 125 -18.91 -5.38 -14.47
CA ARG A 125 -18.46 -5.92 -15.76
C ARG A 125 -18.46 -7.46 -15.82
N GLY A 126 -18.97 -8.15 -14.81
CA GLY A 126 -19.07 -9.62 -14.79
C GLY A 126 -17.73 -10.36 -14.79
N ALA A 127 -16.69 -9.80 -14.17
CA ALA A 127 -15.34 -10.37 -14.22
C ALA A 127 -15.23 -11.74 -13.48
N PRO A 128 -14.44 -12.70 -14.02
CA PRO A 128 -14.27 -14.04 -13.45
C PRO A 128 -13.39 -14.06 -12.19
N PHE A 129 -13.44 -15.15 -11.42
CA PHE A 129 -12.64 -15.37 -10.19
C PHE A 129 -13.05 -14.54 -8.95
N ARG A 130 -14.35 -14.24 -8.82
CA ARG A 130 -14.92 -13.49 -7.67
C ARG A 130 -14.43 -13.96 -6.30
N LYS A 131 -14.38 -15.29 -6.06
CA LYS A 131 -13.93 -15.84 -4.78
C LYS A 131 -12.49 -15.46 -4.44
N LEU A 132 -11.58 -15.51 -5.43
CA LEU A 132 -10.19 -15.15 -5.22
C LEU A 132 -10.06 -13.66 -4.87
N ARG A 133 -10.75 -12.80 -5.61
CA ARG A 133 -10.72 -11.34 -5.36
C ARG A 133 -11.29 -10.98 -3.99
N GLN A 134 -12.34 -11.67 -3.55
CA GLN A 134 -12.88 -11.51 -2.21
C GLN A 134 -11.90 -11.95 -1.12
N ILE A 135 -11.13 -13.02 -1.35
CA ILE A 135 -10.10 -13.47 -0.41
C ILE A 135 -8.99 -12.41 -0.30
N LEU A 136 -8.48 -11.89 -1.43
CA LEU A 136 -7.47 -10.83 -1.43
C LEU A 136 -7.96 -9.64 -0.61
N LEU A 137 -9.18 -9.16 -0.89
CA LEU A 137 -9.75 -8.02 -0.19
C LEU A 137 -9.92 -8.25 1.32
N GLN A 138 -10.34 -9.45 1.73
CA GLN A 138 -10.45 -9.80 3.14
C GLN A 138 -9.09 -9.86 3.85
N GLN A 139 -8.02 -10.21 3.12
CA GLN A 139 -6.67 -10.25 3.66
C GLN A 139 -6.16 -8.82 3.93
N GLU A 140 -6.27 -7.93 2.95
CA GLU A 140 -5.92 -6.51 3.08
C GLU A 140 -6.65 -5.84 4.25
N GLU A 141 -7.96 -6.06 4.36
CA GLU A 141 -8.76 -5.53 5.47
C GLU A 141 -8.27 -6.07 6.82
N ALA A 142 -7.87 -7.34 6.87
CA ALA A 142 -7.35 -7.95 8.09
C ALA A 142 -5.97 -7.40 8.47
N HIS A 143 -5.09 -7.15 7.50
CA HIS A 143 -3.77 -6.54 7.69
C HIS A 143 -3.89 -5.10 8.17
N HIS A 144 -4.67 -4.29 7.45
CA HIS A 144 -4.92 -2.91 7.84
C HIS A 144 -5.57 -2.81 9.24
N GLY A 145 -6.59 -3.62 9.51
CA GLY A 145 -7.20 -3.68 10.83
C GLY A 145 -6.25 -4.17 11.92
N PHE A 146 -5.32 -5.06 11.60
CA PHE A 146 -4.26 -5.48 12.51
C PHE A 146 -3.30 -4.34 12.83
N GLY A 147 -2.87 -3.57 11.83
CA GLY A 147 -2.05 -2.38 11.99
C GLY A 147 -2.66 -1.38 12.96
N ILE A 148 -3.92 -1.00 12.73
CA ILE A 148 -4.65 -0.06 13.59
C ILE A 148 -4.69 -0.56 15.04
N ARG A 149 -5.10 -1.81 15.27
CA ARG A 149 -5.21 -2.36 16.63
C ARG A 149 -3.86 -2.46 17.34
N THR A 150 -2.82 -2.83 16.61
CA THR A 150 -1.46 -2.98 17.16
C THR A 150 -0.87 -1.62 17.50
N LEU A 151 -0.99 -0.64 16.61
CA LEU A 151 -0.49 0.71 16.86
C LEU A 151 -1.27 1.40 17.99
N GLN A 152 -2.60 1.20 18.06
CA GLN A 152 -3.40 1.70 19.18
C GLN A 152 -2.96 1.11 20.52
N ARG A 153 -2.60 -0.19 20.56
CA ARG A 153 -2.04 -0.81 21.76
C ARG A 153 -0.70 -0.16 22.14
N MET A 154 0.20 0.04 21.16
CA MET A 154 1.48 0.71 21.39
C MET A 154 1.33 2.15 21.91
N LEU A 155 0.33 2.88 21.43
CA LEU A 155 -0.03 4.21 21.96
C LEU A 155 -0.49 4.13 23.41
N ASN A 156 -1.39 3.19 23.73
CA ASN A 156 -1.91 3.02 25.09
C ASN A 156 -0.82 2.59 26.09
N ASP A 157 0.13 1.77 25.64
CA ASP A 157 1.24 1.26 26.45
C ASP A 157 2.42 2.27 26.54
N GLY A 158 2.33 3.43 25.86
CA GLY A 158 3.35 4.47 25.88
C GLY A 158 4.62 4.14 25.08
N HIS A 159 4.56 3.17 24.16
CA HIS A 159 5.68 2.81 23.28
C HIS A 159 5.90 3.82 22.14
N THR A 160 4.89 4.64 21.84
CA THR A 160 4.94 5.74 20.87
C THR A 160 3.91 6.80 21.27
N SER A 161 3.83 7.93 20.55
CA SER A 161 2.84 8.98 20.76
C SER A 161 2.14 9.36 19.45
N ILE A 162 0.92 9.91 19.57
CA ILE A 162 0.18 10.41 18.40
C ILE A 162 0.97 11.49 17.68
N ASP A 163 1.59 12.41 18.42
CA ASP A 163 2.39 13.50 17.84
C ASP A 163 3.57 12.96 17.03
N HIS A 164 4.29 11.98 17.57
CA HIS A 164 5.38 11.34 16.84
C HIS A 164 4.92 10.69 15.54
N LEU A 165 3.81 9.94 15.57
CA LEU A 165 3.26 9.30 14.37
C LEU A 165 2.75 10.34 13.35
N ARG A 166 2.17 11.44 13.83
CA ARG A 166 1.74 12.58 12.99
C ARG A 166 2.92 13.27 12.32
N ASP A 167 4.07 13.36 12.99
CA ASP A 167 5.28 13.95 12.40
C ASP A 167 5.87 13.06 11.29
N LEU A 168 5.75 11.74 11.44
CA LEU A 168 6.24 10.76 10.46
C LEU A 168 5.32 10.59 9.25
N ALA A 169 4.00 10.62 9.45
CA ALA A 169 3.01 10.26 8.44
C ALA A 169 3.08 11.08 7.14
N PRO A 170 3.33 12.41 7.12
CA PRO A 170 3.31 13.21 5.90
C PRO A 170 4.26 12.69 4.81
N ALA A 171 5.46 12.24 5.18
CA ALA A 171 6.42 11.71 4.21
C ALA A 171 5.88 10.47 3.49
N TYR A 172 5.24 9.56 4.24
CA TYR A 172 4.63 8.34 3.69
C TYR A 172 3.35 8.63 2.91
N LEU A 173 2.49 9.53 3.40
CA LEU A 173 1.25 9.92 2.74
C LEU A 173 1.52 10.61 1.40
N GLU A 174 2.48 11.54 1.35
CA GLU A 174 2.85 12.21 0.10
C GLU A 174 3.43 11.23 -0.92
N LEU A 175 4.26 10.27 -0.48
CA LEU A 175 4.76 9.22 -1.36
C LEU A 175 3.65 8.26 -1.82
N GLY A 176 2.73 7.86 -0.94
CA GLY A 176 1.58 7.03 -1.27
C GLY A 176 0.65 7.71 -2.29
N LYS A 177 0.43 9.01 -2.12
CA LYS A 177 -0.30 9.83 -3.09
C LYS A 177 0.43 9.89 -4.43
N ALA A 178 1.71 10.27 -4.41
CA ALA A 178 2.51 10.35 -5.63
C ALA A 178 2.57 9.01 -6.37
N LEU A 179 2.63 7.90 -5.64
CA LEU A 179 2.53 6.53 -6.15
C LEU A 179 1.21 6.29 -6.90
N LEU A 180 0.07 6.54 -6.27
CA LEU A 180 -1.24 6.40 -6.90
C LEU A 180 -1.37 7.27 -8.17
N PHE A 181 -1.00 8.55 -8.08
CA PHE A 181 -1.11 9.49 -9.19
C PHE A 181 -0.08 9.28 -10.31
N SER A 182 1.02 8.56 -10.05
CA SER A 182 1.93 8.14 -11.13
C SER A 182 1.29 7.16 -12.12
N ALA A 183 0.17 6.53 -11.74
CA ALA A 183 -0.63 5.67 -12.60
C ALA A 183 -1.93 6.34 -13.10
N GLN A 184 -2.08 7.68 -12.95
CA GLN A 184 -3.34 8.38 -13.27
C GLN A 184 -3.87 8.08 -14.67
N ASP A 185 -2.97 8.03 -15.67
CA ASP A 185 -3.37 7.82 -17.06
C ASP A 185 -3.98 6.43 -17.24
N SER A 186 -3.48 5.45 -16.49
CA SER A 186 -4.03 4.09 -16.50
C SER A 186 -5.41 4.03 -15.87
N PHE A 187 -5.65 4.78 -14.77
CA PHE A 187 -6.98 4.91 -14.17
C PHE A 187 -7.97 5.56 -15.14
N TYR A 188 -7.61 6.71 -15.72
CA TYR A 188 -8.51 7.39 -16.66
C TYR A 188 -8.83 6.56 -17.89
N PHE A 189 -7.88 5.78 -18.39
CA PHE A 189 -8.11 4.89 -19.54
C PHE A 189 -9.14 3.80 -19.24
N ILE A 190 -9.19 3.29 -18.00
CA ILE A 190 -10.21 2.31 -17.59
C ILE A 190 -11.52 2.96 -17.09
N GLN A 191 -11.65 4.28 -17.26
CA GLN A 191 -12.79 5.11 -16.85
C GLN A 191 -12.95 5.22 -15.34
N GLU A 192 -11.84 5.27 -14.63
CA GLU A 192 -11.75 5.42 -13.18
C GLU A 192 -11.04 6.74 -12.83
N ASP A 193 -11.41 7.38 -11.72
CA ASP A 193 -10.78 8.63 -11.27
C ASP A 193 -9.88 8.37 -10.05
N PRO A 194 -8.54 8.50 -10.15
CA PRO A 194 -7.61 8.24 -9.05
C PRO A 194 -7.87 9.13 -7.82
N HIS A 195 -8.53 10.28 -7.96
CA HIS A 195 -8.91 11.11 -6.82
C HIS A 195 -9.94 10.42 -5.92
N GLU A 196 -10.84 9.61 -6.48
CA GLU A 196 -11.83 8.88 -5.70
C GLU A 196 -11.18 7.77 -4.85
N TYR A 197 -10.16 7.11 -5.40
CA TYR A 197 -9.34 6.12 -4.68
C TYR A 197 -8.59 6.76 -3.52
N TRP A 198 -7.98 7.92 -3.75
CA TRP A 198 -7.29 8.66 -2.69
C TRP A 198 -8.26 9.09 -1.59
N LYS A 199 -9.46 9.54 -1.96
CA LYS A 199 -10.50 9.94 -1.00
C LYS A 199 -10.98 8.76 -0.15
N ASP A 200 -11.20 7.60 -0.76
CA ASP A 200 -11.59 6.38 -0.03
C ASP A 200 -10.49 5.96 0.95
N PHE A 201 -9.24 5.99 0.51
CA PHE A 201 -8.09 5.74 1.37
C PHE A 201 -8.06 6.72 2.56
N GLN A 202 -8.17 8.02 2.31
CA GLN A 202 -8.20 9.03 3.37
C GLN A 202 -9.36 8.82 4.35
N HIS A 203 -10.51 8.34 3.88
CA HIS A 203 -11.63 8.03 4.76
C HIS A 203 -11.33 6.84 5.68
N GLY A 204 -10.58 5.86 5.21
CA GLY A 204 -10.16 4.68 5.97
C GLY A 204 -9.05 4.94 7.00
N LEU A 205 -8.36 6.08 6.93
CA LEU A 205 -7.31 6.42 7.90
C LEU A 205 -7.88 6.66 9.31
N PRO A 206 -7.12 6.34 10.38
CA PRO A 206 -7.42 6.76 11.74
C PRO A 206 -7.70 8.25 11.85
N GLU A 207 -8.66 8.64 12.70
CA GLU A 207 -9.10 10.03 12.86
C GLU A 207 -7.95 11.00 13.14
N TRP A 208 -7.02 10.60 14.03
CA TRP A 208 -5.86 11.41 14.36
C TRP A 208 -4.88 11.60 13.19
N LEU A 209 -4.88 10.75 12.16
CA LEU A 209 -4.12 10.96 10.91
C LEU A 209 -4.87 11.84 9.92
N ARG A 210 -6.20 11.82 9.93
CA ARG A 210 -7.03 12.65 9.05
C ARG A 210 -7.03 14.11 9.48
N GLU A 211 -7.02 14.34 10.79
CA GLU A 211 -6.86 15.66 11.38
C GLU A 211 -5.40 16.10 11.26
N HIS A 212 -5.06 16.74 10.14
CA HIS A 212 -3.82 17.53 10.11
C HIS A 212 -3.93 18.65 11.16
N PRO A 213 -2.91 18.85 12.02
CA PRO A 213 -2.75 20.17 12.60
C PRO A 213 -2.50 21.11 11.42
N HIS A 214 -3.36 22.11 11.25
CA HIS A 214 -3.10 23.20 10.34
C HIS A 214 -1.73 23.82 10.68
N GLY A 215 -0.71 23.51 9.88
CA GLY A 215 0.57 24.22 9.88
C GLY A 215 1.75 23.42 10.41
N SER A 216 2.46 22.73 9.52
CA SER A 216 3.92 22.75 9.53
C SER A 216 4.48 22.33 8.16
N PRO A 217 5.14 23.22 7.40
CA PRO A 217 5.87 22.85 6.20
C PRO A 217 7.27 22.40 6.61
N PHE A 218 7.48 21.11 6.87
CA PHE A 218 8.81 20.55 7.03
C PHE A 218 9.05 19.42 6.03
N LEU A 219 9.60 19.80 4.87
CA LEU A 219 10.49 18.89 4.14
C LEU A 219 11.87 19.00 4.80
N PRO A 220 12.51 17.89 5.21
CA PRO A 220 13.91 17.89 5.60
C PRO A 220 14.74 18.39 4.41
N LYS A 221 15.55 19.44 4.62
CA LYS A 221 16.38 20.08 3.58
C LYS A 221 17.51 19.19 3.05
N ASP A 222 17.68 17.98 3.56
CA ASP A 222 18.91 17.21 3.39
C ASP A 222 18.83 16.11 2.31
N LEU A 223 17.83 16.14 1.42
CA LEU A 223 17.74 15.23 0.27
C LEU A 223 18.28 15.79 -1.05
N TYR A 224 18.94 16.96 -1.04
CA TYR A 224 19.72 17.42 -2.19
C TYR A 224 21.17 16.95 -2.07
N VAL A 225 21.45 15.79 -2.66
CA VAL A 225 22.82 15.39 -3.01
C VAL A 225 23.34 16.38 -4.05
N ALA A 226 24.36 17.15 -3.68
CA ALA A 226 25.14 17.96 -4.59
C ALA A 226 25.78 17.07 -5.67
N ARG A 227 25.73 17.55 -6.92
CA ARG A 227 26.51 17.02 -8.04
C ARG A 227 28.00 17.25 -7.84
#